data_AF-A0A150MVY9-F1
#
_entry.id   AF-A0A150MVY9-F1
#
_cell.length_a   1.000
_cell.length_b   1.000
_cell.length_c   1.000
_cell.angle_alpha   90.00
_cell.angle_beta   90.00
_cell.angle_gamma   90.00
#
_symmetry.space_group_name_H-M   'P 1'
#
loop_
_entity.id
_entity.type
_entity.pdbx_description
1 polymer ?
#
loop_
_entity_poly.entity_id
_entity_poly.type
_entity_poly.pdbx_seq_one_letter_code
_entity_poly.pdbx_strand_id
1 'polypeptide(L)'
;MKTLRVVNKGRKTRYRLGVEFPPNKTVELTVGNREYLTVKAVRDFEVEIIEKDDKSGAKDSHESAKTAENSLDIQSMTIDEVLEAVKEGKISVDEALSQEKAGKKRSTLIDKLEALKEE
;
A
#
# COMPACT_ATOMS: atom_id res chain seq x y z
N MET A 1 16.59 -13.21 -11.29
CA MET A 1 17.39 -12.27 -10.44
C MET A 1 16.51 -11.05 -10.10
N LYS A 2 16.78 -10.24 -9.07
CA LYS A 2 15.92 -9.07 -8.74
C LYS A 2 16.73 -7.79 -8.64
N THR A 3 16.27 -6.72 -9.29
CA THR A 3 16.84 -5.38 -9.12
C THR A 3 16.09 -4.66 -8.01
N LEU A 4 16.83 -4.29 -6.97
CA LEU A 4 16.32 -3.61 -5.78
C LEU A 4 16.78 -2.16 -5.74
N ARG A 5 15.89 -1.31 -5.25
CA ARG A 5 16.18 0.05 -4.81
C ARG A 5 16.05 0.09 -3.30
N VAL A 6 17.14 0.42 -2.63
CA VAL A 6 17.21 0.42 -1.17
C VAL A 6 17.49 1.82 -0.67
N VAL A 7 16.69 2.30 0.27
CA VAL A 7 16.89 3.57 0.96
C VAL A 7 17.12 3.30 2.44
N ASN A 8 18.27 3.73 2.96
CA ASN A 8 18.55 3.64 4.39
C ASN A 8 17.90 4.82 5.13
N LYS A 9 16.78 4.59 5.82
CA LYS A 9 16.12 5.57 6.70
C LYS A 9 16.82 5.74 8.06
N GLY A 10 17.81 4.90 8.34
CA GLY A 10 18.64 5.00 9.53
C GLY A 10 19.56 6.23 9.49
N ARG A 11 20.07 6.62 10.66
CA ARG A 11 20.97 7.79 10.80
C ARG A 11 22.44 7.48 10.51
N LYS A 12 22.80 6.20 10.39
CA LYS A 12 24.18 5.72 10.19
C LYS A 12 24.29 4.94 8.90
N THR A 13 25.45 5.00 8.25
CA THR A 13 25.78 4.14 7.12
C THR A 13 25.76 2.68 7.56
N ARG A 14 25.13 1.82 6.75
CA ARG A 14 25.07 0.37 6.98
C ARG A 14 25.81 -0.33 5.85
N TYR A 15 26.51 -1.42 6.19
CA TYR A 15 27.21 -2.25 5.21
C TYR A 15 26.54 -3.61 5.08
N ARG A 16 26.06 -3.96 3.88
CA ARG A 16 25.37 -5.23 3.60
C ARG A 16 25.67 -5.66 2.16
N LEU A 17 25.78 -6.96 1.93
CA LEU A 17 26.04 -7.53 0.60
C LEU A 17 27.28 -6.95 -0.10
N GLY A 18 28.28 -6.51 0.65
CA GLY A 18 29.47 -5.86 0.08
C GLY A 18 29.30 -4.38 -0.28
N VAL A 19 28.12 -3.80 -0.05
CA VAL A 19 27.74 -2.45 -0.46
C VAL A 19 27.47 -1.55 0.75
N GLU A 20 27.86 -0.28 0.64
CA GLU A 20 27.53 0.75 1.62
C GLU A 20 26.18 1.40 1.31
N PHE A 21 25.37 1.56 2.35
CA PHE A 21 24.07 2.24 2.30
C PHE A 21 24.13 3.49 3.18
N PRO A 22 24.48 4.66 2.63
CA PRO A 22 24.50 5.92 3.38
C PRO A 22 23.10 6.34 3.82
N PRO A 23 22.97 7.09 4.92
CA PRO A 23 21.67 7.55 5.42
C PRO A 23 20.95 8.44 4.39
N ASN A 24 19.65 8.21 4.22
CA ASN A 24 18.74 8.89 3.31
C ASN A 24 19.17 8.90 1.82
N LYS A 25 20.11 8.04 1.43
CA LYS A 25 20.49 7.85 0.03
C LYS A 25 19.87 6.57 -0.52
N THR A 26 19.51 6.65 -1.79
CA THR A 26 19.08 5.51 -2.58
C THR A 26 20.30 4.77 -3.12
N VAL A 27 20.28 3.45 -3.03
CA VAL A 27 21.26 2.56 -3.66
C VAL A 27 20.51 1.50 -4.44
N GLU A 28 20.87 1.32 -5.71
CA GLU A 28 20.30 0.29 -6.57
C GLU A 28 21.28 -0.89 -6.68
N LEU A 29 20.77 -2.11 -6.57
CA LEU A 29 21.58 -3.32 -6.68
C LEU A 29 20.75 -4.51 -7.18
N THR A 30 21.38 -5.34 -8.00
CA THR A 30 20.79 -6.60 -8.46
C THR A 30 21.24 -7.73 -7.54
N VAL A 31 20.28 -8.45 -6.96
CA VAL A 31 20.53 -9.50 -5.97
C VAL A 31 19.65 -10.73 -6.21
N GLY A 32 20.04 -11.86 -5.62
CA GLY A 32 19.24 -13.07 -5.55
C GLY A 32 18.13 -13.01 -4.48
N ASN A 33 17.28 -14.03 -4.44
CA ASN A 33 16.17 -14.11 -3.48
C ASN A 33 16.65 -14.13 -2.02
N ARG A 34 17.73 -14.86 -1.72
CA ARG A 34 18.28 -14.96 -0.36
C ARG A 34 18.81 -13.62 0.13
N GLU A 35 19.52 -12.92 -0.74
CA GLU A 35 20.12 -11.61 -0.48
C GLU A 35 19.04 -10.53 -0.30
N TYR A 36 17.99 -10.54 -1.14
CA TYR A 36 16.83 -9.68 -0.96
C TYR A 36 16.23 -9.80 0.46
N LEU A 37 16.04 -11.03 0.96
CA LEU A 37 15.52 -11.25 2.31
C LEU A 37 16.44 -10.67 3.38
N THR A 38 17.77 -10.77 3.20
CA THR A 38 18.73 -10.17 4.15
C THR A 38 18.67 -8.65 4.19
N VAL A 39 18.41 -8.00 3.05
CA VAL A 39 18.28 -6.54 2.95
C VAL A 39 16.92 -6.11 3.53
N LYS A 40 15.84 -6.82 3.20
CA LYS A 40 14.49 -6.57 3.72
C LYS A 40 14.40 -6.72 5.25
N ALA A 41 15.19 -7.64 5.83
CA ALA A 41 15.23 -7.84 7.28
C ALA A 41 15.87 -6.67 8.06
N VAL A 42 16.56 -5.75 7.37
CA VAL A 42 17.12 -4.56 8.02
C VAL A 42 15.99 -3.57 8.28
N ARG A 43 15.65 -3.38 9.56
CA ARG A 43 14.56 -2.51 10.02
C ARG A 43 14.59 -1.09 9.44
N ASP A 44 15.79 -0.54 9.26
CA ASP A 44 15.99 0.84 8.80
C ASP A 44 16.00 0.97 7.27
N PHE A 45 15.81 -0.13 6.51
CA PHE A 45 15.87 -0.11 5.05
C PHE A 45 14.47 -0.15 4.44
N GLU A 46 14.19 0.80 3.58
CA GLU A 46 13.06 0.77 2.66
C GLU A 46 13.54 0.12 1.35
N VAL A 47 12.93 -1.00 0.96
CA VAL A 47 13.36 -1.80 -0.20
C VAL A 47 12.23 -1.88 -1.22
N GLU A 48 12.44 -1.30 -2.40
CA GLU A 48 11.56 -1.41 -3.56
C GLU A 48 12.17 -2.36 -4.59
N ILE A 49 11.34 -3.16 -5.26
CA ILE A 49 11.79 -4.04 -6.36
C ILE A 49 11.46 -3.31 -7.66
N ILE A 50 12.47 -2.85 -8.39
CA ILE A 50 12.29 -2.13 -9.67
C ILE A 50 12.01 -3.14 -10.79
N GLU A 51 12.71 -4.26 -10.79
CA GLU A 51 12.66 -5.23 -11.90
C GLU A 51 12.68 -6.65 -11.35
N LYS A 52 11.67 -7.43 -11.75
CA LYS A 52 11.58 -8.86 -11.48
C LYS A 52 11.80 -9.61 -12.79
N ASP A 53 13.05 -9.87 -13.14
CA ASP A 53 13.35 -10.95 -14.06
C ASP A 53 13.26 -12.26 -13.29
N ASP A 54 12.10 -12.90 -13.32
CA ASP A 54 11.98 -14.34 -13.53
C ASP A 54 10.51 -14.80 -13.47
N LYS A 55 10.13 -15.51 -14.54
CA LYS A 55 8.93 -16.34 -14.65
C LYS A 55 8.88 -17.37 -13.52
N SER A 56 8.00 -17.17 -12.53
CA SER A 56 7.37 -18.26 -11.78
C SER A 56 6.36 -17.67 -10.81
N GLY A 57 5.09 -18.08 -10.96
CA GLY A 57 4.01 -17.70 -10.07
C GLY A 57 4.06 -18.37 -8.68
N ALA A 58 3.02 -18.05 -7.91
CA ALA A 58 2.66 -18.53 -6.57
C ALA A 58 3.16 -17.70 -5.37
N LYS A 59 2.31 -16.71 -5.03
CA LYS A 59 1.53 -16.56 -3.77
C LYS A 59 2.21 -16.30 -2.41
N ASP A 60 1.62 -15.29 -1.76
CA ASP A 60 1.45 -15.02 -0.31
C ASP A 60 2.73 -14.81 0.53
N SER A 61 2.95 -13.70 1.24
CA SER A 61 2.02 -13.06 2.18
C SER A 61 2.64 -11.77 2.78
N HIS A 62 1.75 -10.91 3.27
CA HIS A 62 1.92 -9.74 4.13
C HIS A 62 2.43 -8.40 3.55
N GLU A 63 1.45 -7.50 3.44
CA GLU A 63 1.45 -6.10 3.87
C GLU A 63 1.84 -5.00 2.88
N SER A 64 0.90 -4.05 2.81
CA SER A 64 1.00 -2.68 2.33
C SER A 64 0.92 -2.46 0.83
N ALA A 65 -0.33 -2.23 0.43
CA ALA A 65 -0.73 -1.04 -0.32
C ALA A 65 0.01 -0.77 -1.64
N LYS A 66 -0.51 -1.34 -2.72
CA LYS A 66 -0.78 -0.61 -3.96
C LYS A 66 -1.58 -1.49 -4.91
N THR A 67 -2.89 -1.51 -4.73
CA THR A 67 -3.79 -1.77 -5.86
C THR A 67 -4.18 -0.39 -6.36
N ALA A 68 -3.42 0.11 -7.33
CA ALA A 68 -3.91 1.21 -8.14
C ALA A 68 -5.00 0.63 -9.02
N GLU A 69 -6.26 0.80 -8.63
CA GLU A 69 -7.41 1.14 -9.49
C GLU A 69 -8.52 1.69 -8.56
N ASN A 70 -8.57 3.01 -8.38
CA ASN A 70 -9.74 3.80 -7.96
C ASN A 70 -10.58 3.41 -6.71
N SER A 71 -10.11 2.60 -5.76
CA SER A 71 -10.82 2.44 -4.48
C SER A 71 -10.56 3.67 -3.59
N LEU A 72 -11.46 4.66 -3.60
CA LEU A 72 -11.45 5.73 -2.61
C LEU A 72 -11.56 5.09 -1.22
N ASP A 73 -10.59 5.36 -0.34
CA ASP A 73 -10.60 4.86 1.03
C ASP A 73 -11.61 5.64 1.87
N ILE A 74 -12.86 5.19 1.84
CA ILE A 74 -14.00 5.77 2.58
C ILE A 74 -13.70 5.86 4.08
N GLN A 75 -12.93 4.91 4.61
CA GLN A 75 -12.66 4.85 6.05
C GLN A 75 -11.76 5.99 6.51
N SER A 76 -10.96 6.54 5.61
CA SER A 76 -10.12 7.71 5.85
C SER A 76 -10.88 9.04 5.70
N MET A 77 -11.97 9.05 4.92
CA MET A 77 -12.78 10.24 4.63
C MET A 77 -13.75 10.59 5.76
N THR A 78 -14.20 11.85 5.75
CA THR A 78 -15.32 12.32 6.56
C THR A 78 -16.66 11.92 5.94
N ILE A 79 -17.74 11.99 6.72
CA ILE A 79 -19.07 11.56 6.27
C ILE A 79 -19.51 12.36 5.04
N ASP A 80 -19.25 13.66 5.03
CA ASP A 80 -19.68 14.55 3.96
C ASP A 80 -18.88 14.32 2.67
N GLU A 81 -17.56 14.09 2.77
CA GLU A 81 -16.71 13.77 1.62
C GLU A 81 -17.13 12.47 0.92
N VAL A 82 -17.55 11.46 1.69
CA VAL A 82 -18.06 10.20 1.13
C VAL A 82 -19.37 10.42 0.39
N LEU A 83 -20.27 11.23 0.95
CA LEU A 83 -21.54 11.56 0.30
C LEU A 83 -21.33 12.39 -0.97
N GLU A 84 -20.35 13.28 -0.99
CA GLU A 84 -19.95 14.01 -2.20
C GLU A 84 -19.37 13.07 -3.26
N ALA A 85 -18.48 12.15 -2.88
CA ALA A 85 -17.93 11.16 -3.81
C ALA A 85 -19.00 10.26 -4.44
N VAL A 86 -20.05 9.90 -3.67
CA VAL A 86 -21.22 9.17 -4.18
C VAL A 86 -22.00 10.02 -5.18
N LYS A 87 -22.26 11.29 -4.86
CA LYS A 87 -22.96 12.22 -5.76
C LYS A 87 -22.19 12.49 -7.04
N GLU A 88 -20.87 12.59 -6.96
CA GLU A 88 -19.99 12.78 -8.12
C GLU A 88 -19.82 11.50 -8.96
N GLY A 89 -20.42 10.38 -8.54
CA GLY A 89 -20.30 9.09 -9.24
C GLY A 89 -18.90 8.49 -9.16
N LYS A 90 -18.06 8.97 -8.23
CA LYS A 90 -16.71 8.41 -7.99
C LYS A 90 -16.78 7.10 -7.22
N ILE A 91 -17.85 6.88 -6.46
CA ILE A 91 -18.10 5.65 -5.72
C ILE A 91 -19.57 5.27 -5.74
N SER A 92 -19.87 3.96 -5.81
CA SER A 92 -21.25 3.48 -5.79
C SER A 92 -21.82 3.46 -4.37
N VAL A 93 -23.13 3.64 -4.23
CA VAL A 93 -23.82 3.58 -2.92
C VAL A 93 -23.57 2.24 -2.23
N ASP A 94 -23.66 1.14 -2.97
CA ASP A 94 -23.41 -0.22 -2.45
C ASP A 94 -21.95 -0.43 -2.02
N GLU A 95 -21.01 0.16 -2.75
CA GLU A 95 -19.59 0.12 -2.41
C GLU A 95 -19.35 0.90 -1.11
N ALA A 96 -19.98 2.07 -0.99
CA ALA A 96 -19.86 2.90 0.20
C ALA A 96 -20.44 2.25 1.45
N LEU A 97 -21.62 1.64 1.33
CA LEU A 97 -22.23 0.87 2.40
C LEU A 97 -21.39 -0.33 2.81
N SER A 98 -20.82 -1.06 1.85
CA SER A 98 -20.00 -2.24 2.12
C SER A 98 -18.71 -1.86 2.87
N GLN A 99 -18.03 -0.79 2.44
CA GLN A 99 -16.81 -0.33 3.09
C GLN A 99 -17.05 0.23 4.49
N GLU A 100 -18.17 0.94 4.72
CA GLU A 100 -18.51 1.46 6.04
C GLU A 100 -18.96 0.34 6.99
N LYS A 101 -19.76 -0.62 6.51
CA LYS A 101 -20.18 -1.81 7.29
C LYS A 101 -18.99 -2.71 7.64
N ALA A 102 -17.98 -2.80 6.76
CA ALA A 102 -16.75 -3.54 7.00
C ALA A 102 -15.78 -2.82 7.97
N GLY A 103 -15.95 -1.51 8.18
CA GLY A 103 -15.00 -0.66 8.90
C GLY A 103 -15.51 -0.06 10.20
N LYS A 104 -15.52 1.27 10.21
CA LYS A 104 -15.85 2.11 11.37
C LYS A 104 -17.33 2.06 11.74
N LYS A 105 -18.20 1.57 10.85
CA LYS A 105 -19.65 1.40 11.08
C LYS A 105 -20.30 2.68 11.59
N ARG A 106 -19.99 3.82 10.99
CA ARG A 106 -20.64 5.10 11.27
C ARG A 106 -22.11 4.99 10.87
N SER A 107 -22.98 4.78 11.86
CA SER A 107 -24.41 4.62 11.67
C SER A 107 -25.01 5.77 10.87
N THR A 108 -24.61 7.00 11.15
CA THR A 108 -25.07 8.21 10.45
C THR A 108 -24.73 8.24 8.96
N LEU A 109 -23.63 7.61 8.53
CA LEU A 109 -23.28 7.52 7.11
C LEU A 109 -24.07 6.38 6.44
N ILE A 110 -24.23 5.26 7.13
CA ILE A 110 -25.03 4.12 6.66
C ILE A 110 -26.48 4.54 6.45
N ASP A 111 -27.09 5.20 7.43
CA ASP A 111 -28.49 5.67 7.36
C ASP A 111 -28.70 6.61 6.17
N LYS A 112 -27.77 7.54 5.94
CA LYS A 112 -27.83 8.47 4.80
C LYS A 112 -27.64 7.79 3.44
N LEU A 113 -26.76 6.79 3.37
CA LEU A 113 -26.52 6.02 2.14
C LEU A 113 -27.68 5.05 1.83
N GLU A 114 -28.31 4.46 2.85
CA GLU A 114 -29.50 3.62 2.67
C GLU A 114 -30.71 4.46 2.19
N ALA A 115 -30.90 5.67 2.73
CA ALA A 115 -31.92 6.59 2.25
C ALA A 115 -31.74 6.98 0.77
N LEU A 116 -30.50 7.11 0.28
CA LEU A 116 -30.20 7.40 -1.13
C LEU A 116 -30.42 6.20 -2.06
N LYS A 117 -30.57 4.99 -1.51
CA LYS A 117 -30.79 3.76 -2.28
C LYS A 117 -32.27 3.43 -2.46
N GLU A 118 -33.13 3.92 -1.58
CA GLU A 118 -34.58 3.68 -1.60
C GLU A 118 -35.37 4.71 -2.45
N GLU A 119 -34.70 5.70 -3.05
CA GLU A 119 -35.29 6.71 -3.96
C GLU A 119 -35.04 6.34 -5.45
#